data_AF-A0A2V8MD18-F1
#
_entry.id   AF-A0A2V8MD18-F1
#
_cell.length_a   1.000
_cell.length_b   1.000
_cell.length_c   1.000
_cell.angle_alpha   90.00
_cell.angle_beta   90.00
_cell.angle_gamma   90.00
#
_symmetry.space_group_name_H-M   'P 1'
#
loop_
_entity.id
_entity.type
_entity.pdbx_description
1 polymer ?
#
loop_
_entity_poly.entity_id
_entity_poly.type
_entity_poly.pdbx_seq_one_letter_code
_entity_poly.pdbx_strand_id
1 'polypeptide(L)'
;MTSHNVLHNWSDAWLLLAIIYADKQGGATLDKIIAAGDAINVAIFTAPELESGLARLTRSGFIEENAGLFVPTRKTQLQTKLGHTRRSMHNELKDVAKLLGCPSAIDDQPSQDSLRYPGLSISVYEDAVETYRRSFQSVV
;
A
#
# COMPACT_ATOMS: atom_id res chain seq x y z
N MET A 1 18.86 -5.28 18.45
CA MET A 1 18.12 -4.07 18.06
C MET A 1 16.68 -4.29 18.47
N THR A 2 16.18 -3.50 19.40
CA THR A 2 14.80 -3.58 19.87
C THR A 2 13.86 -3.31 18.69
N SER A 3 13.14 -4.35 18.25
CA SER A 3 12.03 -4.21 17.32
C SER A 3 11.00 -3.28 17.97
N HIS A 4 11.09 -1.99 17.68
CA HIS A 4 10.01 -1.06 17.99
C HIS A 4 8.77 -1.60 17.27
N ASN A 5 7.74 -1.90 18.04
CA ASN A 5 6.47 -2.37 17.50
C ASN A 5 5.94 -1.25 16.60
N VAL A 6 6.04 -1.41 15.28
CA VAL A 6 5.58 -0.41 14.32
C VAL A 6 4.05 -0.47 14.34
N LEU A 7 3.41 0.61 14.77
CA LEU A 7 1.96 0.72 14.76
C LEU A 7 1.49 1.10 13.37
N HIS A 8 0.54 0.34 12.84
CA HIS A 8 0.01 0.53 11.49
C HIS A 8 -1.33 1.24 11.52
N ASN A 9 -1.57 2.04 10.48
CA ASN A 9 -2.87 2.63 10.20
C ASN A 9 -3.68 1.76 9.26
N TRP A 10 -4.99 1.99 9.18
CA TRP A 10 -5.85 1.35 8.20
C TRP A 10 -5.42 1.66 6.75
N SER A 11 -4.91 2.87 6.49
CA SER A 11 -4.33 3.25 5.20
C SER A 11 -3.12 2.38 4.83
N ASP A 12 -2.36 1.86 5.80
CA ASP A 12 -1.26 0.92 5.53
C ASP A 12 -1.78 -0.44 5.06
N ALA A 13 -2.93 -0.89 5.58
CA ALA A 13 -3.56 -2.14 5.12
C ALA A 13 -4.07 -2.00 3.69
N TRP A 14 -4.66 -0.84 3.38
CA TRP A 14 -5.07 -0.50 2.03
C TRP A 14 -3.87 -0.43 1.08
N LEU A 15 -2.77 0.23 1.49
CA LEU A 15 -1.55 0.31 0.72
C LEU A 15 -0.91 -1.06 0.48
N LEU A 16 -0.83 -1.92 1.51
CA LEU A 16 -0.29 -3.26 1.38
C LEU A 16 -1.11 -4.10 0.40
N LEU A 17 -2.45 -4.04 0.49
CA LEU A 17 -3.32 -4.75 -0.46
C LEU A 17 -3.14 -4.22 -1.89
N ALA A 18 -3.05 -2.90 -2.05
CA ALA A 18 -2.82 -2.28 -3.36
C ALA A 18 -1.48 -2.75 -3.98
N ILE A 19 -0.41 -2.84 -3.19
CA ILE A 19 0.89 -3.37 -3.63
C ILE A 19 0.76 -4.83 -4.07
N ILE A 20 0.06 -5.67 -3.31
CA ILE A 20 -0.15 -7.09 -3.65
C ILE A 20 -0.90 -7.25 -4.98
N TYR A 21 -1.92 -6.42 -5.24
CA TYR A 21 -2.67 -6.45 -6.49
C TYR A 21 -1.92 -5.85 -7.68
N ALA A 22 -1.08 -4.85 -7.43
CA ALA A 22 -0.28 -4.18 -8.45
C ALA A 22 0.96 -5.00 -8.85
N ASP A 23 1.48 -5.84 -7.96
CA ASP A 23 2.61 -6.73 -8.22
C ASP A 23 2.22 -7.91 -9.12
N LYS A 24 2.20 -7.65 -10.44
CA LYS A 24 1.91 -8.67 -11.46
C LYS A 24 3.16 -9.31 -12.05
N GLN A 25 4.33 -8.68 -11.93
CA GLN A 25 5.56 -9.08 -12.63
C GLN A 25 6.81 -9.02 -11.74
N GLY A 26 6.67 -9.12 -10.41
CA GLY A 26 7.79 -9.07 -9.47
C GLY A 26 8.18 -7.64 -9.06
N GLY A 27 7.21 -6.73 -9.05
CA GLY A 27 7.37 -5.32 -8.72
C GLY A 27 6.16 -4.49 -9.15
N ALA A 28 5.72 -3.60 -8.25
CA ALA A 28 4.70 -2.59 -8.52
C ALA A 28 5.33 -1.19 -8.55
N THR A 29 5.03 -0.41 -9.58
CA THR A 29 5.33 1.02 -9.64
C THR A 29 4.25 1.83 -8.90
N LEU A 30 4.59 3.06 -8.48
CA LEU A 30 3.67 3.92 -7.73
C LEU A 30 2.35 4.19 -8.47
N ASP A 31 2.37 4.43 -9.78
CA ASP A 31 1.17 4.66 -10.58
C ASP A 31 0.23 3.43 -10.57
N LYS A 32 0.79 2.21 -10.56
CA LYS A 32 0.02 0.96 -10.48
C LYS A 32 -0.51 0.71 -9.08
N ILE A 33 0.24 1.08 -8.04
CA ILE A 33 -0.22 1.03 -6.65
C ILE A 33 -1.38 2.00 -6.46
N ILE A 34 -1.30 3.23 -6.99
CA ILE A 34 -2.39 4.21 -6.95
C ILE A 34 -3.62 3.67 -7.68
N ALA A 35 -3.45 3.10 -8.87
CA ALA A 35 -4.54 2.50 -9.63
C ALA A 35 -5.24 1.34 -8.88
N ALA A 36 -4.47 0.47 -8.24
CA ALA A 36 -5.00 -0.62 -7.42
C ALA A 36 -5.70 -0.07 -6.17
N GLY A 37 -5.14 0.96 -5.54
CA GLY A 37 -5.73 1.63 -4.39
C GLY A 37 -7.12 2.19 -4.70
N ASP A 38 -7.24 2.92 -5.82
CA ASP A 38 -8.51 3.45 -6.33
C ASP A 38 -9.53 2.34 -6.63
N ALA A 39 -9.12 1.25 -7.27
CA ALA A 39 -10.01 0.12 -7.51
C ALA A 39 -10.52 -0.54 -6.21
N ILE A 40 -9.73 -0.53 -5.14
CA ILE A 40 -10.08 -1.14 -3.84
C ILE A 40 -11.03 -0.24 -3.03
N ASN A 41 -10.75 1.06 -2.96
CA ASN A 41 -11.40 1.98 -2.01
C ASN A 41 -12.13 3.17 -2.65
N VAL A 42 -12.12 3.27 -3.99
CA VAL A 42 -12.70 4.40 -4.76
C VAL A 42 -12.13 5.74 -4.28
N ALA A 43 -10.83 5.75 -4.01
CA ALA A 43 -10.06 6.89 -3.52
C ALA A 43 -8.59 6.70 -3.91
N ILE A 44 -7.83 7.79 -4.04
CA ILE A 44 -6.36 7.72 -4.17
C ILE A 44 -5.70 8.08 -2.85
N PHE A 45 -4.56 7.46 -2.55
CA PHE A 45 -3.75 7.83 -1.39
C PHE A 45 -3.32 9.29 -1.48
N THR A 46 -3.29 9.99 -0.35
CA THR A 46 -2.56 11.24 -0.24
C THR A 46 -1.05 10.99 -0.19
N ALA A 47 -0.24 12.00 -0.50
CA ALA A 47 1.22 11.87 -0.41
C ALA A 47 1.70 11.47 1.00
N PRO A 48 1.19 12.05 2.11
CA PRO A 48 1.59 11.64 3.46
C PRO A 48 1.21 10.20 3.82
N GLU A 49 0.02 9.73 3.44
CA GLU A 49 -0.41 8.34 3.66
C GLU A 49 0.52 7.37 2.93
N LEU A 50 0.87 7.69 1.68
CA LEU A 50 1.75 6.85 0.88
C LEU A 50 3.18 6.86 1.45
N GLU A 51 3.72 8.04 1.77
CA GLU A 51 5.07 8.18 2.34
C GLU A 51 5.20 7.42 3.67
N SER A 52 4.25 7.65 4.58
CA SER A 52 4.31 7.06 5.90
C SER A 52 3.97 5.56 5.89
N GLY A 53 3.02 5.15 5.04
CA GLY A 53 2.67 3.75 4.85
C GLY A 53 3.83 2.93 4.29
N LEU A 54 4.52 3.43 3.25
CA LEU A 54 5.73 2.77 2.73
C LEU A 54 6.80 2.64 3.82
N ALA A 55 7.05 3.71 4.58
CA ALA A 55 8.01 3.68 5.67
C ALA A 55 7.66 2.61 6.73
N ARG A 56 6.40 2.53 7.14
CA ARG A 56 5.95 1.53 8.13
C ARG A 56 6.01 0.11 7.57
N LEU A 57 5.50 -0.12 6.37
CA LEU A 57 5.44 -1.46 5.76
C LEU A 57 6.84 -2.02 5.46
N THR A 58 7.77 -1.20 4.99
CA THR A 58 9.17 -1.59 4.77
C THR A 58 9.86 -1.89 6.10
N ARG A 59 9.70 -1.03 7.12
CA ARG A 59 10.27 -1.27 8.46
C ARG A 59 9.74 -2.53 9.14
N SER A 60 8.46 -2.86 8.92
CA SER A 60 7.81 -4.08 9.42
C SER A 60 8.11 -5.33 8.57
N GLY A 61 8.84 -5.19 7.47
CA GLY A 61 9.22 -6.28 6.57
C GLY A 61 8.05 -6.88 5.79
N PHE A 62 6.97 -6.14 5.57
CA PHE A 62 5.85 -6.59 4.73
C PHE A 62 6.09 -6.32 3.25
N ILE A 63 6.88 -5.29 2.93
CA ILE A 63 7.30 -5.00 1.56
C ILE A 63 8.81 -4.77 1.50
N GLU A 64 9.35 -4.93 0.31
CA GLU A 64 10.69 -4.49 -0.07
C GLU A 64 10.57 -3.53 -1.25
N GLU A 65 11.47 -2.57 -1.35
CA GLU A 65 11.61 -1.70 -2.51
C GLU A 65 12.95 -1.98 -3.19
N ASN A 66 12.92 -2.18 -4.51
CA ASN A 66 14.10 -2.28 -5.34
C ASN A 66 13.96 -1.32 -6.53
N ALA A 67 14.75 -0.24 -6.51
CA ALA A 67 14.79 0.77 -7.58
C ALA A 67 13.40 1.32 -7.97
N GLY A 68 12.57 1.69 -6.97
CA GLY A 68 11.22 2.22 -7.20
C GLY A 68 10.14 1.17 -7.50
N LEU A 69 10.49 -0.11 -7.48
CA LEU A 69 9.55 -1.23 -7.55
C LEU A 69 9.29 -1.81 -6.17
N PHE A 70 8.02 -1.85 -5.76
CA PHE A 70 7.60 -2.38 -4.47
C PHE A 70 7.09 -3.80 -4.61
N VAL A 71 7.56 -4.70 -3.75
CA VAL A 71 7.25 -6.13 -3.78
C VAL A 71 6.79 -6.59 -2.39
N PRO A 72 5.69 -7.36 -2.26
CA PRO A 72 5.36 -8.02 -1.00
C PRO A 72 6.43 -9.06 -0.67
N THR A 73 6.93 -9.04 0.57
CA THR A 73 7.93 -10.03 1.01
C THR A 73 7.34 -11.42 1.12
N ARG A 74 8.20 -12.44 1.26
CA ARG A 74 7.78 -13.81 1.56
C ARG A 74 6.93 -13.90 2.85
N LYS A 75 7.21 -13.05 3.84
CA LYS A 75 6.40 -12.95 5.07
C LYS A 75 4.96 -12.60 4.73
N THR A 76 4.77 -11.56 3.92
CA THR A 76 3.45 -11.13 3.45
C THR A 76 2.77 -12.26 2.70
N GLN A 77 3.42 -12.83 1.68
CA GLN A 77 2.86 -13.91 0.87
C GLN A 77 2.41 -15.13 1.70
N LEU A 78 3.15 -15.51 2.74
CA LEU A 78 2.78 -16.62 3.63
C LEU A 78 1.61 -16.28 4.57
N GLN A 79 1.48 -15.01 4.95
CA GLN A 79 0.45 -14.55 5.88
C GLN A 79 -0.85 -14.13 5.17
N THR A 80 -0.77 -13.81 3.88
CA THR A 80 -1.91 -13.37 3.07
C THR A 80 -2.34 -14.48 2.11
N LYS A 81 -3.52 -15.08 2.31
CA LYS A 81 -4.10 -16.06 1.36
C LYS A 81 -4.81 -15.38 0.18
N LEU A 82 -4.26 -14.28 -0.30
CA LEU A 82 -4.86 -13.40 -1.31
C LEU A 82 -4.74 -14.03 -2.70
N GLY A 83 -5.69 -13.74 -3.60
CA GLY A 83 -5.64 -14.20 -4.98
C GLY A 83 -5.98 -15.69 -5.23
N HIS A 84 -6.24 -16.47 -4.18
CA HIS A 84 -6.59 -17.90 -4.30
C HIS A 84 -8.09 -18.23 -4.13
N THR A 85 -8.96 -17.23 -3.93
CA THR A 85 -10.40 -17.45 -3.69
C THR A 85 -11.29 -16.39 -4.36
N ARG A 86 -12.57 -16.69 -4.61
CA ARG A 86 -13.59 -15.75 -5.14
C ARG A 86 -14.03 -14.66 -4.14
N ARG A 87 -13.12 -14.21 -3.26
CA ARG A 87 -13.45 -13.21 -2.22
C ARG A 87 -13.45 -11.81 -2.81
N SER A 88 -14.29 -10.93 -2.25
CA SER A 88 -14.29 -9.51 -2.61
C SER A 88 -13.08 -8.79 -2.03
N MET A 89 -12.57 -7.77 -2.73
CA MET A 89 -11.44 -6.93 -2.28
C MET A 89 -11.67 -6.35 -0.89
N HIS A 90 -12.92 -6.04 -0.54
CA HIS A 90 -13.29 -5.57 0.80
C HIS A 90 -12.98 -6.57 1.91
N ASN A 91 -13.25 -7.86 1.68
CA ASN A 91 -12.96 -8.90 2.68
C ASN A 91 -11.46 -9.15 2.78
N GLU A 92 -10.75 -9.08 1.66
CA GLU A 92 -9.30 -9.17 1.63
C GLU A 92 -8.64 -7.99 2.36
N LEU A 93 -9.16 -6.77 2.19
CA LEU A 93 -8.72 -5.60 2.94
C LEU A 93 -8.92 -5.77 4.44
N LYS A 94 -10.06 -6.33 4.87
CA LYS A 94 -10.29 -6.66 6.29
C LYS A 94 -9.28 -7.68 6.82
N ASP A 95 -8.91 -8.68 6.01
CA ASP A 95 -7.93 -9.69 6.40
C ASP A 95 -6.52 -9.06 6.54
N VAL A 96 -6.14 -8.16 5.63
CA VAL A 96 -4.88 -7.39 5.72
C VAL A 96 -4.89 -6.43 6.93
N ALA A 97 -6.01 -5.74 7.17
CA ALA A 97 -6.17 -4.85 8.31
C ALA A 97 -6.02 -5.61 9.65
N LYS A 98 -6.59 -6.82 9.75
CA LYS A 98 -6.37 -7.69 10.91
C LYS A 98 -4.92 -8.13 11.05
N LEU A 99 -4.27 -8.48 9.93
CA LEU A 99 -2.85 -8.86 9.92
C LEU A 99 -1.95 -7.75 10.48
N LEU A 100 -2.24 -6.48 10.14
CA LEU A 100 -1.49 -5.32 10.60
C LEU A 100 -1.95 -4.78 11.96
N GLY A 101 -3.05 -5.29 12.52
CA GLY A 101 -3.60 -4.82 13.80
C GLY A 101 -4.37 -3.50 13.72
N CYS A 102 -4.88 -3.12 12.54
CA CYS A 102 -5.57 -1.85 12.28
C CYS A 102 -6.96 -2.06 11.63
N PRO A 103 -7.94 -2.68 12.33
CA PRO A 103 -9.15 -3.21 11.71
C PRO A 103 -10.15 -2.17 11.18
N SER A 104 -9.99 -0.88 11.50
CA SER A 104 -11.00 0.16 11.29
C SER A 104 -10.41 1.45 10.74
N ALA A 105 -11.08 2.04 9.75
CA ALA A 105 -10.78 3.36 9.21
C ALA A 105 -11.41 4.51 10.02
N ILE A 106 -12.42 4.20 10.84
CA ILE A 106 -13.18 5.20 11.62
C ILE A 106 -12.65 5.36 13.05
N ASP A 107 -11.80 4.46 13.49
CA ASP A 107 -11.17 4.52 14.81
C ASP A 107 -9.97 5.48 14.76
N ASP A 108 -9.59 6.00 15.93
CA ASP A 108 -8.36 6.78 16.06
C ASP A 108 -7.16 5.98 15.58
N GLN A 109 -6.48 6.51 14.56
CA GLN A 109 -5.35 5.84 13.94
C GLN A 109 -4.12 5.98 14.84
N PRO A 110 -3.42 4.86 15.15
CA PRO A 110 -2.37 4.85 16.16
C PRO A 110 -1.08 5.56 15.73
N SER A 111 -0.91 5.82 14.43
CA SER A 111 0.26 6.49 13.86
C SER A 111 -0.14 7.73 13.08
N GLN A 112 0.65 8.79 13.17
CA GLN A 112 0.51 9.95 12.29
C GLN A 112 1.21 9.70 10.95
N ASP A 113 0.73 10.37 9.90
CA ASP A 113 1.35 10.38 8.58
C ASP A 113 2.43 11.47 8.48
N SER A 114 3.48 11.30 9.28
CA SER A 114 4.60 12.23 9.41
C SER A 114 5.97 11.58 9.16
N LEU A 115 5.99 10.32 8.73
CA LEU A 115 7.22 9.60 8.43
C LEU A 115 7.68 9.92 7.01
N ARG A 116 9.00 9.91 6.82
CA ARG A 116 9.62 10.12 5.53
C ARG A 116 10.05 8.80 4.90
N TYR A 117 9.91 8.71 3.59
CA TYR A 117 10.35 7.58 2.80
C TYR A 117 11.40 8.04 1.79
N PRO A 118 12.67 7.59 1.87
CA PRO A 118 13.74 8.15 1.05
C PRO A 118 13.48 8.15 -0.46
N GLY A 119 12.72 7.17 -0.98
CA GLY A 119 12.38 7.05 -2.40
C GLY A 119 11.14 7.85 -2.84
N LEU A 120 10.44 8.53 -1.92
CA LEU A 120 9.21 9.25 -2.23
C LEU A 120 9.35 10.74 -1.90
N SER A 121 9.45 11.55 -2.95
CA SER A 121 9.28 13.00 -2.87
C SER A 121 7.90 13.40 -3.37
N ILE A 122 7.47 14.63 -3.07
CA ILE A 122 6.19 15.14 -3.56
C ILE A 122 6.10 15.13 -5.09
N SER A 123 7.19 15.45 -5.79
CA SER A 123 7.22 15.43 -7.26
C SER A 123 7.08 14.01 -7.81
N VAL A 124 7.74 13.02 -7.19
CA VAL A 124 7.58 11.60 -7.57
C VAL A 124 6.14 11.13 -7.38
N TYR A 125 5.49 11.57 -6.30
CA TYR A 125 4.06 11.30 -6.08
C TYR A 125 3.19 11.98 -7.15
N GLU A 126 3.41 13.25 -7.45
CA GLU A 126 2.64 14.01 -8.45
C GLU A 126 2.78 13.40 -9.86
N ASP A 127 4.00 13.03 -10.25
CA ASP A 127 4.29 12.36 -11.52
C ASP A 127 3.55 11.01 -11.63
N ALA A 128 3.50 10.24 -10.54
CA ALA A 128 2.78 8.97 -10.49
C ALA A 128 1.26 9.17 -10.60
N VAL A 129 0.70 10.17 -9.92
CA VAL A 129 -0.72 10.54 -10.02
C VAL A 129 -1.07 11.00 -11.42
N GLU A 130 -0.22 11.80 -12.06
CA GLU A 130 -0.44 12.24 -13.44
C GLU A 130 -0.40 11.06 -14.41
N THR A 131 0.56 10.15 -14.25
CA THR A 131 0.66 8.93 -15.06
C THR A 131 -0.59 8.06 -14.93
N TYR A 132 -1.09 7.86 -13.70
CA TYR A 132 -2.36 7.19 -13.43
C TYR A 132 -3.51 7.90 -14.15
N ARG A 133 -3.68 9.22 -14.01
CA ARG A 133 -4.79 9.97 -14.63
C ARG A 133 -4.79 9.87 -16.16
N ARG A 134 -3.62 9.96 -16.79
CA ARG A 134 -3.49 9.84 -18.25
C ARG A 134 -3.96 8.47 -18.76
N SER A 135 -3.71 7.40 -17.98
CA SER A 135 -4.15 6.04 -18.35
C SER A 135 -5.68 5.86 -18.42
N PHE A 136 -6.46 6.74 -17.76
CA PHE A 136 -7.93 6.76 -17.87
C PHE A 136 -8.41 7.60 -19.06
N GLN A 137 -7.67 8.64 -19.43
CA GLN A 137 -8.03 9.52 -20.55
C GLN A 137 -7.77 8.86 -21.92
N SER A 138 -6.85 7.90 -22.00
CA SER A 138 -6.56 7.19 -23.26
C SER A 138 -7.56 6.06 -23.62
N VAL A 139 -8.65 5.91 -22.84
CA VAL A 139 -9.67 4.87 -23.02
C VAL A 139 -11.00 5.46 -23.53
N VAL A 140 -11.02 6.75 -23.89
CA VAL A 140 -12.19 7.47 -24.42
C VAL A 140 -11.98 7.86 -25.88
#